data_AF-A0A1W9MYZ4-F1
#
_entry.id   AF-A0A1W9MYZ4-F1
#
_cell.length_a   1.000
_cell.length_b   1.000
_cell.length_c   1.000
_cell.angle_alpha   90.00
_cell.angle_beta   90.00
_cell.angle_gamma   90.00
#
_symmetry.space_group_name_H-M   'P 1'
#
loop_
_entity.id
_entity.type
_entity.pdbx_description
1 polymer ?
#
loop_
_entity_poly.entity_id
_entity_poly.type
_entity_poly.pdbx_seq_one_letter_code
_entity_poly.pdbx_strand_id
1 'polypeptide(L)'
;MAGALKPRWGQPLTGIISLAAFTVIAWVLWFIFSDPRGPVGSFPYPFVLYLAMMILVGLWQHMFLGDWPIQNMPQPMRGIVETILNLAITWFVIHVVFYRILGLGFNFLSQSNLEAMALAGGGKIVAAAKELPLAKIVEGASGRFAERAVVCFVLIGFYSYPFVTILFGKWPVRPSDMTQPQAGLSEFGWCSFWTLIFYTVLIVPFWGLLYGKMFGDSYALGQPWWEGISGIKHVHWVFGWWEWMIVILFMTPNVWRMKPWSAITLPQPWKGLVSFILNVIGGYIVAILCVKLAPIWLSDVLHHIDKEAERTRFLWYHAAEIAGFTLIPFLAWHHYFDDMVPMPDVDSWAAFWFRTFGVMVLCAINYVFFYYGNWGHWGLGNHHWDHKFVHGESLIWNFWWIIPLLWNEWFFHKWPFYTHDEH
;
A
#
# COMPACT_ATOMS: atom_id res chain seq x y z
N MET A 1 -3.71 34.32 -3.49
CA MET A 1 -4.28 33.01 -3.12
C MET A 1 -4.87 32.43 -4.39
N ALA A 2 -4.45 31.25 -4.82
CA ALA A 2 -5.08 30.60 -5.98
C ALA A 2 -6.53 30.25 -5.60
N GLY A 3 -7.49 30.51 -6.50
CA GLY A 3 -8.91 30.19 -6.28
C GLY A 3 -9.14 28.69 -6.08
N ALA A 4 -10.34 28.30 -5.64
CA ALA A 4 -10.70 26.89 -5.53
C ALA A 4 -10.54 26.17 -6.88
N LEU A 5 -10.01 24.94 -6.86
CA LEU A 5 -9.91 24.10 -8.06
C LEU A 5 -11.31 23.71 -8.54
N LYS A 6 -11.58 23.87 -9.84
CA LYS A 6 -12.82 23.43 -10.48
C LYS A 6 -12.55 22.42 -11.59
N PRO A 7 -13.46 21.44 -11.78
CA PRO A 7 -13.37 20.47 -12.87
C PRO A 7 -13.53 21.19 -14.22
N ARG A 8 -12.57 21.01 -15.13
CA ARG A 8 -12.50 21.74 -16.41
C ARG A 8 -13.73 21.58 -17.30
N TRP A 9 -14.38 20.41 -17.26
CA TRP A 9 -15.57 20.11 -18.08
C TRP A 9 -16.82 19.80 -17.23
N GLY A 10 -16.81 20.17 -15.94
CA GLY A 10 -17.83 19.75 -15.00
C GLY A 10 -17.79 18.26 -14.66
N GLN A 11 -18.63 17.86 -13.70
CA GLN A 11 -18.81 16.45 -13.33
C GLN A 11 -20.06 15.87 -14.00
N PRO A 12 -20.06 14.58 -14.39
CA PRO A 12 -19.01 13.57 -14.17
C PRO A 12 -17.92 13.51 -15.26
N LEU A 13 -17.99 14.37 -16.29
CA LEU A 13 -17.14 14.25 -17.48
C LEU A 13 -15.64 14.40 -17.18
N THR A 14 -15.28 15.36 -16.33
CA THR A 14 -13.89 15.53 -15.89
C THR A 14 -13.35 14.30 -15.18
N GLY A 15 -14.19 13.66 -14.36
CA GLY A 15 -13.80 12.45 -13.65
C GLY A 15 -13.54 11.26 -14.58
N ILE A 16 -14.43 11.06 -15.56
CA ILE A 16 -14.29 10.00 -16.58
C ILE A 16 -13.01 10.19 -17.39
N ILE A 17 -12.74 11.40 -17.87
CA ILE A 17 -11.56 11.69 -18.68
C ILE A 17 -10.28 11.49 -17.86
N SER A 18 -10.24 11.99 -16.62
CA SER A 18 -9.07 11.85 -15.74
C SER A 18 -8.76 10.38 -15.46
N LEU A 19 -9.78 9.60 -15.07
CA LEU A 19 -9.62 8.18 -14.77
C LEU A 19 -9.16 7.39 -16.00
N ALA A 20 -9.76 7.63 -17.17
CA ALA A 20 -9.37 6.97 -18.41
C ALA A 20 -7.91 7.31 -18.79
N ALA A 21 -7.54 8.60 -18.73
CA ALA A 21 -6.19 9.05 -19.07
C ALA A 21 -5.13 8.39 -18.17
N PHE A 22 -5.32 8.39 -16.85
CA PHE A 22 -4.35 7.78 -15.94
C PHE A 22 -4.37 6.25 -15.94
N THR A 23 -5.49 5.62 -16.29
CA THR A 23 -5.52 4.17 -16.56
C THR A 23 -4.66 3.83 -17.77
N VAL A 24 -4.78 4.60 -18.86
CA VAL A 24 -3.94 4.40 -20.06
C VAL A 24 -2.47 4.67 -19.75
N ILE A 25 -2.15 5.75 -19.03
CA ILE A 25 -0.78 6.05 -18.62
C ILE A 25 -0.20 4.91 -17.76
N ALA A 26 -0.94 4.48 -16.74
CA ALA A 26 -0.52 3.35 -15.90
C ALA A 26 -0.29 2.09 -16.73
N TRP A 27 -1.20 1.78 -17.65
CA TRP A 27 -1.10 0.58 -18.47
C TRP A 27 0.07 0.62 -19.46
N VAL A 28 0.32 1.75 -20.11
CA VAL A 28 1.49 1.94 -21.00
C VAL A 28 2.80 1.82 -20.22
N LEU A 29 2.90 2.47 -19.05
CA LEU A 29 4.10 2.37 -18.23
C LEU A 29 4.27 0.95 -17.68
N TRP A 30 3.17 0.25 -17.34
CA TRP A 30 3.21 -1.17 -16.96
C TRP A 30 3.81 -2.01 -18.08
N PHE A 31 3.30 -1.82 -19.31
CA PHE A 31 3.81 -2.52 -20.49
C PHE A 31 5.30 -2.28 -20.70
N ILE A 32 5.79 -1.06 -20.48
CA ILE A 32 7.21 -0.74 -20.67
C ILE A 32 8.08 -1.42 -19.59
N PHE A 33 7.70 -1.30 -18.32
CA PHE A 33 8.60 -1.62 -17.19
C PHE A 33 8.37 -2.99 -16.54
N SER A 34 7.13 -3.47 -16.50
CA SER A 34 6.72 -4.61 -15.66
C SER A 34 6.20 -5.80 -16.46
N ASP A 35 5.40 -5.55 -17.50
CA ASP A 35 4.81 -6.61 -18.31
C ASP A 35 5.89 -7.57 -18.85
N PRO A 36 5.74 -8.90 -18.71
CA PRO A 36 6.70 -9.88 -19.24
C PRO A 36 6.88 -9.81 -20.77
N ARG A 37 5.90 -9.26 -21.49
CA ARG A 37 5.93 -9.02 -22.94
C ARG A 37 6.62 -7.70 -23.29
N GLY A 38 6.84 -6.86 -22.27
CA GLY A 38 7.44 -5.56 -22.36
C GLY A 38 8.96 -5.60 -22.58
N PRO A 39 9.56 -4.44 -22.91
CA PRO A 39 11.00 -4.34 -23.15
C PRO A 39 11.86 -4.57 -21.89
N VAL A 40 11.36 -4.28 -20.69
CA VAL A 40 12.14 -4.42 -19.43
C VAL A 40 11.82 -5.71 -18.68
N GLY A 41 10.53 -6.05 -18.50
CA GLY A 41 10.10 -7.30 -17.85
C GLY A 41 10.56 -7.47 -16.40
N SER A 42 10.54 -6.42 -15.56
CA SER A 42 11.11 -6.44 -14.19
C SER A 42 10.23 -7.08 -13.10
N PHE A 43 9.17 -7.79 -13.48
CA PHE A 43 8.17 -8.35 -12.57
C PHE A 43 8.61 -9.68 -11.92
N PRO A 44 8.24 -9.96 -10.65
CA PRO A 44 7.60 -9.05 -9.67
C PRO A 44 8.61 -8.26 -8.82
N TYR A 45 9.82 -8.77 -8.66
CA TYR A 45 10.87 -8.16 -7.85
C TYR A 45 12.06 -7.79 -8.75
N PRO A 46 12.73 -6.64 -8.55
CA PRO A 46 12.58 -5.70 -7.43
C PRO A 46 11.42 -4.71 -7.59
N PHE A 47 10.66 -4.79 -8.68
CA PHE A 47 9.66 -3.80 -9.06
C PHE A 47 8.70 -3.43 -7.91
N VAL A 48 8.08 -4.41 -7.26
CA VAL A 48 7.14 -4.20 -6.14
C VAL A 48 7.75 -3.40 -4.99
N LEU A 49 9.03 -3.63 -4.66
CA LEU A 49 9.72 -2.88 -3.61
C LEU A 49 9.77 -1.39 -3.94
N TYR A 50 10.18 -1.05 -5.17
CA TYR A 50 10.23 0.33 -5.61
C TYR A 50 8.83 0.95 -5.61
N LEU A 51 7.82 0.24 -6.14
CA LEU A 51 6.44 0.76 -6.18
C LEU A 51 5.92 1.11 -4.79
N ALA A 52 6.02 0.16 -3.86
CA ALA A 52 5.51 0.34 -2.52
C ALA A 52 6.24 1.53 -1.86
N MET A 53 7.57 1.57 -1.96
CA MET A 53 8.37 2.63 -1.35
C MET A 53 8.11 4.00 -1.98
N MET A 54 7.86 4.07 -3.29
CA MET A 54 7.48 5.32 -3.98
C MET A 54 6.23 5.93 -3.36
N ILE A 55 5.16 5.13 -3.19
CA ILE A 55 3.90 5.59 -2.57
C ILE A 55 4.17 6.13 -1.16
N LEU A 56 4.96 5.39 -0.37
CA LEU A 56 5.26 5.76 1.01
C LEU A 56 6.07 7.07 1.10
N VAL A 57 7.08 7.22 0.24
CA VAL A 57 7.86 8.45 0.11
C VAL A 57 6.98 9.62 -0.37
N GLY A 58 6.04 9.37 -1.29
CA GLY A 58 5.12 10.40 -1.75
C GLY A 58 4.20 10.89 -0.64
N LEU A 59 3.76 9.98 0.23
CA LEU A 59 3.04 10.33 1.45
C LEU A 59 3.90 11.20 2.36
N TRP A 60 5.19 10.93 2.52
CA TRP A 60 6.08 11.78 3.33
C TRP A 60 6.25 13.19 2.72
N GLN A 61 6.48 13.28 1.41
CA GLN A 61 6.61 14.54 0.69
C GLN A 61 5.34 15.38 0.82
N HIS A 62 4.19 14.78 0.51
CA HIS A 62 2.93 15.50 0.43
C HIS A 62 2.29 15.73 1.80
N MET A 63 2.10 14.67 2.58
CA MET A 63 1.26 14.72 3.78
C MET A 63 1.99 15.29 5.01
N PHE A 64 3.31 15.05 5.12
CA PHE A 64 4.10 15.58 6.23
C PHE A 64 4.82 16.86 5.89
N LEU A 65 5.54 16.91 4.78
CA LEU A 65 6.32 18.08 4.39
C LEU A 65 5.48 19.14 3.67
N GLY A 66 4.26 18.81 3.20
CA GLY A 66 3.40 19.76 2.51
C GLY A 66 4.05 20.31 1.26
N ASP A 67 4.72 19.42 0.50
CA ASP A 67 5.44 19.73 -0.74
C ASP A 67 6.65 20.69 -0.53
N TRP A 68 7.13 20.87 0.71
CA TRP A 68 8.29 21.74 0.99
C TRP A 68 9.59 21.19 0.38
N PRO A 69 10.46 22.03 -0.23
CA PRO A 69 10.38 23.50 -0.40
C PRO A 69 9.77 23.96 -1.74
N ILE A 70 9.12 23.05 -2.47
CA ILE A 70 8.66 23.26 -3.85
C ILE A 70 7.17 23.59 -3.96
N GLN A 71 6.48 23.78 -2.83
CA GLN A 71 5.04 24.01 -2.73
C GLN A 71 4.53 25.19 -3.58
N ASN A 72 5.37 26.19 -3.79
CA ASN A 72 5.03 27.41 -4.54
C ASN A 72 5.35 27.34 -6.04
N MET A 73 5.90 26.23 -6.52
CA MET A 73 6.25 26.06 -7.93
C MET A 73 4.96 25.89 -8.77
N PRO A 74 4.87 26.48 -9.98
CA PRO A 74 3.70 26.34 -10.83
C PRO A 74 3.59 24.94 -11.44
N GLN A 75 2.37 24.53 -11.78
CA GLN A 75 2.13 23.32 -12.57
C GLN A 75 2.47 23.56 -14.05
N PRO A 76 3.00 22.56 -14.77
CA PRO A 76 3.30 21.19 -14.34
C PRO A 76 4.68 21.01 -13.70
N MET A 77 5.49 22.07 -13.60
CA MET A 77 6.89 21.98 -13.16
C MET A 77 7.01 21.40 -11.75
N ARG A 78 6.11 21.81 -10.84
CA ARG A 78 6.08 21.25 -9.49
C ARG A 78 5.93 19.74 -9.53
N GLY A 79 4.90 19.24 -10.20
CA GLY A 79 4.64 17.81 -10.29
C GLY A 79 5.81 17.01 -10.86
N ILE A 80 6.51 17.56 -11.87
CA ILE A 80 7.72 16.96 -12.43
C ILE A 80 8.84 16.90 -11.38
N VAL A 81 9.11 18.00 -10.69
CA VAL A 81 10.18 18.07 -9.68
C VAL A 81 9.88 17.17 -8.48
N GLU A 82 8.63 17.13 -7.99
CA GLU A 82 8.25 16.25 -6.88
C GLU A 82 8.39 14.77 -7.27
N THR A 83 8.04 14.42 -8.51
CA THR A 83 8.16 13.06 -9.04
C THR A 83 9.63 12.63 -9.13
N ILE A 84 10.51 13.50 -9.65
CA ILE A 84 11.96 13.23 -9.70
C ILE A 84 12.53 13.09 -8.29
N LEU A 85 12.16 14.00 -7.38
CA LEU A 85 12.58 13.96 -5.99
C LEU A 85 12.10 12.69 -5.29
N ASN A 86 10.85 12.26 -5.56
CA ASN A 86 10.29 11.02 -5.04
C ASN A 86 11.17 9.83 -5.45
N LEU A 87 11.47 9.69 -6.74
CA LEU A 87 12.30 8.61 -7.25
C LEU A 87 13.70 8.61 -6.60
N ALA A 88 14.32 9.78 -6.47
CA ALA A 88 15.63 9.94 -5.83
C ALA A 88 15.60 9.54 -4.34
N ILE A 89 14.57 9.97 -3.61
CA ILE A 89 14.40 9.64 -2.19
C ILE A 89 14.09 8.14 -2.04
N THR A 90 13.22 7.56 -2.88
CA THR A 90 12.96 6.12 -2.90
C THR A 90 14.24 5.31 -3.06
N TRP A 91 15.08 5.70 -4.02
CA TRP A 91 16.39 5.08 -4.23
C TRP A 91 17.28 5.20 -3.00
N PHE A 92 17.37 6.40 -2.44
CA PHE A 92 18.15 6.65 -1.22
C PHE A 92 17.66 5.81 -0.04
N VAL A 93 16.35 5.72 0.18
CA VAL A 93 15.77 4.97 1.29
C VAL A 93 16.05 3.48 1.13
N ILE A 94 15.86 2.90 -0.05
CA ILE A 94 16.14 1.48 -0.29
C ILE A 94 17.64 1.20 -0.13
N HIS A 95 18.48 1.89 -0.91
CA HIS A 95 19.88 1.52 -1.06
C HIS A 95 20.77 2.03 0.07
N VAL A 96 20.43 3.14 0.71
CA VAL A 96 21.23 3.70 1.80
C VAL A 96 20.60 3.31 3.14
N VAL A 97 19.35 3.70 3.38
CA VAL A 97 18.73 3.49 4.70
C VAL A 97 18.50 2.00 4.98
N PHE A 98 17.78 1.28 4.13
CA PHE A 98 17.53 -0.15 4.37
C PHE A 98 18.78 -1.00 4.15
N TYR A 99 19.46 -0.86 3.02
CA TYR A 99 20.53 -1.79 2.69
C TYR A 99 21.85 -1.52 3.43
N ARG A 100 22.19 -0.25 3.71
CA ARG A 100 23.51 0.11 4.26
C ARG A 100 23.46 0.56 5.72
N ILE A 101 22.35 1.09 6.21
CA ILE A 101 22.25 1.52 7.62
C ILE A 101 21.54 0.42 8.44
N LEU A 102 20.26 0.18 8.17
CA LEU A 102 19.48 -0.83 8.90
C LEU A 102 19.98 -2.26 8.62
N GLY A 103 20.44 -2.49 7.40
CA GLY A 103 21.01 -3.74 6.93
C GLY A 103 22.27 -4.19 7.67
N LEU A 104 22.99 -3.29 8.35
CA LEU A 104 24.15 -3.65 9.18
C LEU A 104 23.73 -4.41 10.43
N GLY A 105 22.59 -4.03 11.03
CA GLY A 105 22.04 -4.69 12.20
C GLY A 105 21.13 -5.86 11.86
N PHE A 106 20.34 -5.72 10.79
CA PHE A 106 19.37 -6.70 10.35
C PHE A 106 19.64 -7.09 8.89
N ASN A 107 20.49 -8.11 8.68
CA ASN A 107 20.88 -8.55 7.34
C ASN A 107 19.69 -8.92 6.44
N PHE A 108 18.57 -9.36 7.03
CA PHE A 108 17.34 -9.62 6.28
C PHE A 108 16.68 -8.36 5.69
N LEU A 109 17.19 -7.16 5.95
CA LEU A 109 16.75 -5.91 5.32
C LEU A 109 17.66 -5.48 4.15
N SER A 110 18.78 -6.17 3.91
CA SER A 110 19.76 -5.78 2.89
C SER A 110 20.02 -6.87 1.88
N GLN A 111 19.51 -6.66 0.66
CA GLN A 111 19.71 -7.59 -0.44
C GLN A 111 21.20 -7.62 -0.83
N SER A 112 21.85 -6.45 -0.84
CA SER A 112 23.27 -6.34 -1.16
C SER A 112 24.17 -7.04 -0.14
N ASN A 113 23.82 -7.02 1.15
CA ASN A 113 24.58 -7.77 2.16
C ASN A 113 24.39 -9.27 1.99
N LEU A 114 23.16 -9.74 1.72
CA LEU A 114 22.89 -11.15 1.47
C LEU A 114 23.68 -11.66 0.24
N GLU A 115 23.68 -10.88 -0.85
CA GLU A 115 24.45 -11.21 -2.05
C GLU A 115 25.96 -11.21 -1.79
N ALA A 116 26.48 -10.22 -1.08
CA ALA A 116 27.90 -10.16 -0.72
C ALA A 116 28.31 -11.34 0.18
N MET A 117 27.47 -11.74 1.14
CA MET A 117 27.70 -12.92 1.98
C MET A 117 27.71 -14.21 1.16
N ALA A 118 26.78 -14.33 0.21
CA ALA A 118 26.72 -15.50 -0.69
C ALA A 118 27.97 -15.59 -1.59
N LEU A 119 28.44 -14.46 -2.12
CA LEU A 119 29.66 -14.38 -2.93
C LEU A 119 30.90 -14.74 -2.10
N ALA A 120 31.04 -14.18 -0.91
CA ALA A 120 32.14 -14.49 0.01
C ALA A 120 32.13 -15.97 0.44
N GLY A 121 30.95 -16.59 0.53
CA GLY A 121 30.77 -18.01 0.83
C GLY A 121 30.92 -18.97 -0.35
N GLY A 122 31.54 -18.53 -1.46
CA GLY A 122 31.76 -19.39 -2.64
C GLY A 122 30.50 -19.60 -3.50
N GLY A 123 29.64 -18.57 -3.59
CA GLY A 123 28.37 -18.63 -4.32
C GLY A 123 27.24 -19.30 -3.55
N LYS A 124 27.38 -19.43 -2.22
CA LYS A 124 26.40 -20.00 -1.31
C LYS A 124 26.42 -19.23 0.00
N ILE A 125 25.26 -19.08 0.62
CA ILE A 125 25.18 -18.79 2.06
C ILE A 125 25.04 -20.13 2.76
N VAL A 126 26.00 -20.46 3.62
CA VAL A 126 25.81 -21.52 4.63
C VAL A 126 25.17 -20.86 5.82
N ALA A 127 23.90 -21.15 6.04
CA ALA A 127 23.21 -20.70 7.24
C ALA A 127 22.49 -21.89 7.86
N ALA A 128 22.86 -22.15 9.13
CA ALA A 128 22.75 -23.40 9.88
C ALA A 128 22.54 -24.68 9.05
N ALA A 129 23.65 -25.14 8.49
CA ALA A 129 23.76 -26.46 7.86
C ALA A 129 22.90 -26.68 6.60
N LYS A 130 22.24 -25.65 6.04
CA LYS A 130 21.67 -25.70 4.69
C LYS A 130 22.31 -24.67 3.77
N GLU A 131 22.72 -25.14 2.60
CA GLU A 131 23.31 -24.29 1.56
C GLU A 131 22.21 -23.61 0.73
N LEU A 132 22.22 -22.28 0.70
CA LEU A 132 21.42 -21.49 -0.23
C LEU A 132 22.33 -20.94 -1.33
N PRO A 133 22.26 -21.47 -2.57
CA PRO A 133 23.06 -20.97 -3.67
C PRO A 133 22.66 -19.54 -4.06
N LEU A 134 23.63 -18.74 -4.48
CA LEU A 134 23.48 -17.35 -4.91
C LEU A 134 22.37 -17.19 -5.95
N ALA A 135 22.26 -18.11 -6.92
CA ALA A 135 21.19 -18.10 -7.92
C ALA A 135 19.79 -18.12 -7.28
N LYS A 136 19.59 -18.84 -6.16
CA LYS A 136 18.29 -18.82 -5.45
C LYS A 136 18.04 -17.51 -4.72
N ILE A 137 19.09 -16.81 -4.27
CA ILE A 137 19.04 -15.52 -3.56
C ILE A 137 18.82 -14.36 -4.52
N VAL A 138 19.40 -14.45 -5.72
CA VAL A 138 19.41 -13.39 -6.75
C VAL A 138 18.29 -13.58 -7.80
N GLU A 139 18.14 -14.78 -8.35
CA GLU A 139 17.25 -15.06 -9.48
C GLU A 139 15.93 -15.72 -9.06
N GLY A 140 15.91 -16.39 -7.92
CA GLY A 140 14.72 -17.08 -7.42
C GLY A 140 13.68 -16.12 -6.82
N ALA A 141 12.43 -16.22 -7.25
CA ALA A 141 11.30 -15.55 -6.60
C ALA A 141 11.30 -15.78 -5.07
N SER A 142 11.82 -16.92 -4.60
CA SER A 142 11.91 -17.32 -3.20
C SER A 142 13.08 -16.74 -2.39
N GLY A 143 14.11 -16.13 -2.99
CA GLY A 143 15.31 -15.72 -2.26
C GLY A 143 15.58 -14.21 -2.13
N ARG A 144 14.71 -13.36 -2.68
CA ARG A 144 14.74 -11.90 -2.49
C ARG A 144 14.14 -11.51 -1.13
N PHE A 145 14.69 -12.07 -0.07
CA PHE A 145 14.18 -11.95 1.29
C PHE A 145 14.22 -10.50 1.78
N ALA A 146 15.28 -9.78 1.47
CA ALA A 146 15.40 -8.39 1.88
C ALA A 146 14.34 -7.50 1.26
N GLU A 147 14.07 -7.68 -0.03
CA GLU A 147 13.04 -6.90 -0.71
C GLU A 147 11.66 -7.17 -0.15
N ARG A 148 11.34 -8.42 0.14
CA ARG A 148 10.10 -8.81 0.83
C ARG A 148 10.02 -8.21 2.23
N ALA A 149 11.12 -8.18 2.97
CA ALA A 149 11.17 -7.59 4.31
C ALA A 149 10.93 -6.08 4.29
N VAL A 150 11.49 -5.38 3.30
CA VAL A 150 11.25 -3.95 3.10
C VAL A 150 9.84 -3.69 2.58
N VAL A 151 9.29 -4.51 1.68
CA VAL A 151 7.87 -4.42 1.27
C VAL A 151 6.94 -4.59 2.48
N CYS A 152 7.24 -5.53 3.39
CA CYS A 152 6.47 -5.66 4.64
C CYS A 152 6.61 -4.43 5.54
N PHE A 153 7.77 -3.75 5.54
CA PHE A 153 7.93 -2.49 6.26
C PHE A 153 7.03 -1.41 5.68
N VAL A 154 7.00 -1.32 4.35
CA VAL A 154 6.15 -0.36 3.65
C VAL A 154 4.67 -0.63 3.89
N LEU A 155 4.25 -1.90 3.87
CA LEU A 155 2.87 -2.29 4.20
C LEU A 155 2.46 -1.76 5.58
N ILE A 156 3.30 -1.98 6.60
CA ILE A 156 3.08 -1.40 7.93
C ILE A 156 3.03 0.13 7.83
N GLY A 157 3.98 0.72 7.11
CA GLY A 157 4.08 2.15 6.84
C GLY A 157 2.81 2.78 6.25
N PHE A 158 2.15 2.12 5.31
CA PHE A 158 0.92 2.62 4.67
C PHE A 158 -0.21 2.90 5.66
N TYR A 159 -0.20 2.28 6.83
CA TYR A 159 -1.10 2.64 7.91
C TYR A 159 -0.43 3.56 8.94
N SER A 160 0.77 3.19 9.40
CA SER A 160 1.41 3.81 10.57
C SER A 160 1.92 5.22 10.34
N TYR A 161 2.14 5.64 9.09
CA TYR A 161 2.42 7.03 8.77
C TYR A 161 1.15 7.91 8.71
N PRO A 162 0.08 7.52 8.00
CA PRO A 162 -1.13 8.33 7.93
C PRO A 162 -2.03 8.29 9.17
N PHE A 163 -2.02 7.22 9.98
CA PHE A 163 -3.00 7.14 11.09
C PHE A 163 -2.83 8.25 12.13
N VAL A 164 -1.60 8.72 12.38
CA VAL A 164 -1.37 9.87 13.27
C VAL A 164 -2.00 11.13 12.67
N THR A 165 -1.82 11.35 11.37
CA THR A 165 -2.39 12.52 10.69
C THR A 165 -3.93 12.46 10.69
N ILE A 166 -4.50 11.32 10.35
CA ILE A 166 -5.94 11.17 10.12
C ILE A 166 -6.71 10.96 11.43
N LEU A 167 -6.29 10.04 12.30
CA LEU A 167 -7.04 9.70 13.52
C LEU A 167 -6.64 10.59 14.70
N PHE A 168 -5.34 10.90 14.83
CA PHE A 168 -4.80 11.72 15.93
C PHE A 168 -4.72 13.21 15.59
N GLY A 169 -5.12 13.62 14.38
CA GLY A 169 -5.07 15.03 13.98
C GLY A 169 -3.67 15.63 14.07
N LYS A 170 -2.64 14.83 13.76
CA LYS A 170 -1.21 15.17 13.85
C LYS A 170 -0.66 15.33 15.30
N TRP A 171 -1.40 14.94 16.33
CA TRP A 171 -0.88 14.90 17.71
C TRP A 171 0.28 13.89 17.86
N PRO A 172 1.34 14.18 18.65
CA PRO A 172 1.55 15.37 19.48
C PRO A 172 2.23 16.53 18.75
N VAL A 173 2.59 16.35 17.48
CA VAL A 173 3.36 17.36 16.73
C VAL A 173 2.54 18.60 16.47
N ARG A 174 1.22 18.46 16.25
CA ARG A 174 0.30 19.58 16.12
C ARG A 174 -0.85 19.50 17.13
N PRO A 175 -1.35 20.64 17.63
CA PRO A 175 -0.89 22.01 17.33
C PRO A 175 0.47 22.35 17.99
N SER A 176 1.38 22.94 17.21
CA SER A 176 2.64 23.54 17.66
C SER A 176 3.02 24.68 16.71
N ASP A 177 3.95 25.54 17.12
CA ASP A 177 4.44 26.66 16.30
C ASP A 177 5.53 26.24 15.29
N MET A 178 5.75 24.93 15.10
CA MET A 178 6.74 24.43 14.16
C MET A 178 6.34 24.75 12.72
N THR A 179 7.25 25.36 11.98
CA THR A 179 7.11 25.59 10.53
C THR A 179 7.70 24.43 9.73
N GLN A 180 7.43 24.37 8.42
CA GLN A 180 8.15 23.42 7.56
C GLN A 180 9.62 23.86 7.38
N PRO A 181 10.58 22.92 7.41
CA PRO A 181 10.40 21.46 7.41
C PRO A 181 10.32 20.81 8.80
N GLN A 182 10.47 21.59 9.89
CA GLN A 182 10.58 21.07 11.25
C GLN A 182 9.34 20.26 11.67
N ALA A 183 8.15 20.76 11.35
CA ALA A 183 6.90 20.05 11.63
C ALA A 183 6.84 18.71 10.88
N GLY A 184 7.11 18.70 9.57
CA GLY A 184 7.08 17.49 8.77
C GLY A 184 8.13 16.45 9.17
N LEU A 185 9.34 16.87 9.52
CA LEU A 185 10.38 15.97 10.04
C LEU A 185 10.04 15.41 11.42
N SER A 186 9.35 16.18 12.27
CA SER A 186 8.86 15.70 13.56
C SER A 186 7.72 14.69 13.40
N GLU A 187 6.78 14.96 12.48
CA GLU A 187 5.72 14.00 12.11
C GLU A 187 6.33 12.71 11.55
N PHE A 188 7.32 12.82 10.66
CA PHE A 188 8.06 11.67 10.12
C PHE A 188 8.70 10.85 11.23
N GLY A 189 9.51 11.45 12.12
CA GLY A 189 10.19 10.73 13.19
C GLY A 189 9.22 10.03 14.15
N TRP A 190 8.13 10.71 14.53
CA TRP A 190 7.08 10.14 15.39
C TRP A 190 6.37 8.95 14.73
N CYS A 191 6.04 9.08 13.45
CA CYS A 191 5.40 7.99 12.71
C CYS A 191 6.37 6.83 12.44
N SER A 192 7.64 7.10 12.17
CA SER A 192 8.68 6.07 12.04
C SER A 192 8.83 5.27 13.32
N PHE A 193 8.76 5.90 14.50
CA PHE A 193 8.77 5.22 15.79
C PHE A 193 7.62 4.19 15.90
N TRP A 194 6.38 4.59 15.62
CA TRP A 194 5.23 3.68 15.62
C TRP A 194 5.34 2.59 14.55
N THR A 195 5.84 2.94 13.37
CA THR A 195 6.10 1.98 12.28
C THR A 195 7.05 0.88 12.75
N LEU A 196 8.12 1.23 13.46
CA LEU A 196 9.08 0.26 14.01
C LEU A 196 8.44 -0.65 15.06
N ILE A 197 7.58 -0.12 15.92
CA ILE A 197 6.83 -0.92 16.91
C ILE A 197 5.94 -1.94 16.19
N PHE A 198 5.09 -1.49 15.26
CA PHE A 198 4.19 -2.38 14.54
C PHE A 198 4.94 -3.40 13.69
N TYR A 199 6.01 -2.98 13.01
CA TYR A 199 6.86 -3.89 12.24
C TYR A 199 7.49 -4.98 13.12
N THR A 200 7.98 -4.60 14.31
CA THR A 200 8.57 -5.54 15.27
C THR A 200 7.56 -6.53 15.82
N VAL A 201 6.31 -6.10 16.05
CA VAL A 201 5.26 -6.97 16.61
C VAL A 201 4.60 -7.86 15.55
N LEU A 202 4.44 -7.36 14.32
CA LEU A 202 3.61 -8.00 13.30
C LEU A 202 4.41 -8.67 12.18
N ILE A 203 5.62 -8.18 11.87
CA ILE A 203 6.41 -8.68 10.72
C ILE A 203 7.64 -9.46 11.19
N VAL A 204 8.42 -8.92 12.12
CA VAL A 204 9.66 -9.57 12.61
C VAL A 204 9.44 -11.01 13.08
N PRO A 205 8.33 -11.39 13.75
CA PRO A 205 8.12 -12.78 14.15
C PRO A 205 8.05 -13.76 12.98
N PHE A 206 7.53 -13.33 11.83
CA PHE A 206 7.53 -14.16 10.62
C PHE A 206 8.94 -14.43 10.12
N TRP A 207 9.83 -13.44 10.21
CA TRP A 207 11.25 -13.62 9.92
C TRP A 207 11.93 -14.55 10.91
N GLY A 208 11.54 -14.53 12.19
CA GLY A 208 12.01 -15.51 13.17
C GLY A 208 11.59 -16.95 12.85
N LEU A 209 10.39 -17.16 12.31
CA LEU A 209 9.97 -18.48 11.79
C LEU A 209 10.81 -18.90 10.58
N LEU A 210 10.97 -17.99 9.63
CA LEU A 210 11.69 -18.26 8.39
C LEU A 210 13.16 -18.57 8.71
N TYR A 211 13.80 -17.75 9.54
CA TYR A 211 15.18 -17.93 9.96
C TYR A 211 15.33 -19.16 10.88
N GLY A 212 14.41 -19.42 11.81
CA GLY A 212 14.45 -20.65 12.62
C GLY A 212 14.30 -21.93 11.78
N LYS A 213 13.46 -21.92 10.73
CA LYS A 213 13.30 -23.07 9.82
C LYS A 213 14.42 -23.23 8.80
N MET A 214 14.91 -22.11 8.25
CA MET A 214 15.96 -22.13 7.23
C MET A 214 17.36 -22.26 7.84
N PHE A 215 17.55 -21.70 9.03
CA PHE A 215 18.84 -21.51 9.69
C PHE A 215 18.86 -22.07 11.12
N GLY A 216 18.07 -23.11 11.42
CA GLY A 216 18.26 -24.00 12.58
C GLY A 216 17.90 -23.41 13.94
N ASP A 217 18.36 -22.21 14.23
CA ASP A 217 18.10 -21.45 15.45
C ASP A 217 17.96 -19.96 15.14
N SER A 218 16.97 -19.32 15.77
CA SER A 218 16.78 -17.87 15.74
C SER A 218 16.96 -17.33 17.16
N TYR A 219 18.21 -17.10 17.56
CA TYR A 219 18.55 -16.69 18.93
C TYR A 219 18.06 -15.28 19.31
N ALA A 220 17.63 -14.47 18.34
CA ALA A 220 17.26 -13.07 18.56
C ALA A 220 15.88 -12.66 18.01
N LEU A 221 15.17 -13.53 17.28
CA LEU A 221 13.84 -13.22 16.73
C LEU A 221 12.79 -14.16 17.30
N GLY A 222 11.70 -13.59 17.82
CA GLY A 222 10.54 -14.34 18.28
C GLY A 222 9.81 -15.08 17.15
N GLN A 223 8.93 -16.01 17.51
CA GLN A 223 8.09 -16.74 16.57
C GLN A 223 6.71 -16.07 16.42
N PRO A 224 5.97 -16.30 15.30
CA PRO A 224 4.62 -15.77 15.10
C PRO A 224 3.69 -16.14 16.27
N TRP A 225 3.14 -15.12 16.94
CA TRP A 225 2.28 -15.30 18.11
C TRP A 225 0.80 -15.52 17.74
N TRP A 226 0.45 -15.38 16.47
CA TRP A 226 -0.93 -15.37 15.98
C TRP A 226 -1.45 -16.72 15.45
N GLU A 227 -0.69 -17.81 15.58
CA GLU A 227 -1.12 -19.13 15.08
C GLU A 227 -2.45 -19.57 15.68
N GLY A 228 -2.60 -19.45 17.01
CA GLY A 228 -3.83 -19.83 17.71
C GLY A 228 -5.04 -18.96 17.38
N ILE A 229 -4.83 -17.80 16.76
CA ILE A 229 -5.90 -16.85 16.37
C ILE A 229 -6.30 -17.09 14.90
N SER A 230 -5.30 -17.27 14.04
CA SER A 230 -5.46 -17.24 12.58
C SER A 230 -5.50 -18.61 11.92
N GLY A 231 -5.09 -19.66 12.63
CA GLY A 231 -4.89 -21.01 12.09
C GLY A 231 -3.64 -21.17 11.22
N ILE A 232 -2.81 -20.13 11.06
CA ILE A 232 -1.58 -20.15 10.25
C ILE A 232 -0.45 -19.37 10.91
N LYS A 233 0.81 -19.78 10.68
CA LYS A 233 2.00 -18.98 11.08
C LYS A 233 2.44 -17.95 10.04
N HIS A 234 1.76 -17.90 8.89
CA HIS A 234 2.18 -17.06 7.77
C HIS A 234 1.80 -15.59 8.00
N VAL A 235 2.60 -14.66 7.49
CA VAL A 235 2.35 -13.21 7.57
C VAL A 235 1.12 -12.75 6.78
N HIS A 236 0.54 -13.60 5.92
CA HIS A 236 -0.65 -13.24 5.15
C HIS A 236 -1.87 -12.97 6.04
N TRP A 237 -1.91 -13.55 7.25
CA TRP A 237 -2.90 -13.15 8.25
C TRP A 237 -2.82 -11.65 8.54
N VAL A 238 -1.61 -11.13 8.81
CA VAL A 238 -1.35 -9.70 9.02
C VAL A 238 -1.79 -8.90 7.80
N PHE A 239 -1.40 -9.33 6.60
CA PHE A 239 -1.72 -8.63 5.36
C PHE A 239 -3.23 -8.44 5.21
N GLY A 240 -4.01 -9.51 5.44
CA GLY A 240 -5.46 -9.49 5.27
C GLY A 240 -6.14 -8.41 6.10
N TRP A 241 -5.93 -8.35 7.42
CA TRP A 241 -6.61 -7.35 8.25
C TRP A 241 -5.95 -5.97 8.23
N TRP A 242 -4.64 -5.91 8.02
CA TRP A 242 -3.92 -4.63 7.97
C TRP A 242 -4.29 -3.82 6.72
N GLU A 243 -4.45 -4.47 5.56
CA GLU A 243 -4.92 -3.80 4.35
C GLU A 243 -6.33 -3.23 4.51
N TRP A 244 -7.23 -3.94 5.20
CA TRP A 244 -8.55 -3.39 5.51
C TRP A 244 -8.50 -2.21 6.49
N MET A 245 -7.54 -2.18 7.42
CA MET A 245 -7.31 -0.99 8.23
C MET A 245 -6.86 0.20 7.39
N ILE A 246 -5.97 -0.02 6.42
CA ILE A 246 -5.53 1.00 5.45
C ILE A 246 -6.72 1.53 4.66
N VAL A 247 -7.57 0.65 4.11
CA VAL A 247 -8.77 1.04 3.37
C VAL A 247 -9.69 1.91 4.22
N ILE A 248 -10.07 1.45 5.43
CA ILE A 248 -10.94 2.21 6.33
C ILE A 248 -10.30 3.55 6.71
N LEU A 249 -8.97 3.56 6.94
CA LEU A 249 -8.22 4.75 7.29
C LEU A 249 -8.25 5.78 6.17
N PHE A 250 -8.04 5.39 4.91
CA PHE A 250 -8.04 6.32 3.79
C PHE A 250 -9.44 6.65 3.29
N MET A 251 -10.42 5.76 3.40
CA MET A 251 -11.82 6.11 3.13
C MET A 251 -12.30 7.24 4.05
N THR A 252 -11.76 7.31 5.27
CA THR A 252 -12.09 8.33 6.27
C THR A 252 -11.95 9.78 5.75
N PRO A 253 -10.75 10.29 5.38
CA PRO A 253 -10.60 11.66 4.92
C PRO A 253 -11.08 11.86 3.47
N ASN A 254 -11.06 10.82 2.64
CA ASN A 254 -11.45 10.90 1.24
C ASN A 254 -12.99 10.85 1.12
N VAL A 255 -13.56 9.64 1.03
CA VAL A 255 -14.99 9.46 0.72
C VAL A 255 -15.94 9.57 1.92
N TRP A 256 -15.46 9.50 3.16
CA TRP A 256 -16.32 9.54 4.35
C TRP A 256 -16.35 10.89 5.05
N ARG A 257 -15.49 11.83 4.65
CA ARG A 257 -15.39 13.18 5.25
C ARG A 257 -15.35 13.11 6.78
N MET A 258 -14.39 12.33 7.28
CA MET A 258 -14.08 12.08 8.69
C MET A 258 -15.11 11.26 9.49
N LYS A 259 -16.16 10.72 8.86
CA LYS A 259 -17.08 9.79 9.52
C LYS A 259 -16.51 8.37 9.58
N PRO A 260 -16.85 7.58 10.60
CA PRO A 260 -17.71 7.93 11.74
C PRO A 260 -17.01 8.70 12.87
N TRP A 261 -15.70 8.95 12.77
CA TRP A 261 -14.89 9.53 13.86
C TRP A 261 -15.28 10.97 14.21
N SER A 262 -15.95 11.69 13.31
CA SER A 262 -16.54 12.99 13.59
C SER A 262 -17.56 12.96 14.72
N ALA A 263 -18.18 11.80 15.02
CA ALA A 263 -19.10 11.62 16.15
C ALA A 263 -18.39 11.55 17.51
N ILE A 264 -17.06 11.33 17.53
CA ILE A 264 -16.28 11.27 18.77
C ILE A 264 -15.88 12.69 19.18
N THR A 265 -16.36 13.10 20.36
CA THR A 265 -16.17 14.45 20.94
C THR A 265 -14.98 14.55 21.90
N LEU A 266 -14.26 13.46 22.14
CA LEU A 266 -13.08 13.44 23.00
C LEU A 266 -11.96 14.35 22.43
N PRO A 267 -11.11 14.95 23.28
CA PRO A 267 -9.91 15.64 22.82
C PRO A 267 -8.83 14.63 22.37
N GLN A 268 -7.81 15.10 21.64
CA GLN A 268 -6.60 14.31 21.41
C GLN A 268 -5.79 14.20 22.72
N PRO A 269 -5.15 13.04 23.00
CA PRO A 269 -5.00 11.87 22.12
C PRO A 269 -6.15 10.86 22.22
N TRP A 270 -7.14 11.06 23.10
CA TRP A 270 -8.19 10.07 23.38
C TRP A 270 -9.09 9.79 22.17
N LYS A 271 -9.44 10.82 21.40
CA LYS A 271 -10.16 10.62 20.13
C LYS A 271 -9.38 9.75 19.16
N GLY A 272 -8.09 10.03 18.97
CA GLY A 272 -7.22 9.22 18.13
C GLY A 272 -7.11 7.79 18.62
N LEU A 273 -6.97 7.57 19.92
CA LEU A 273 -6.88 6.23 20.52
C LEU A 273 -8.16 5.41 20.31
N VAL A 274 -9.32 6.00 20.60
CA VAL A 274 -10.62 5.33 20.38
C VAL A 274 -10.82 5.03 18.89
N SER A 275 -10.51 6.00 18.01
CA SER A 275 -10.63 5.82 16.56
C SER A 275 -9.68 4.74 16.03
N PHE A 276 -8.46 4.67 16.56
CA PHE A 276 -7.49 3.62 16.25
C PHE A 276 -8.02 2.23 16.64
N ILE A 277 -8.51 2.07 17.87
CA ILE A 277 -9.07 0.80 18.35
C ILE A 277 -10.25 0.37 17.47
N LEU A 278 -11.18 1.29 17.18
CA LEU A 278 -12.34 1.00 16.32
C LEU A 278 -11.93 0.68 14.89
N ASN A 279 -10.89 1.34 14.35
CA ASN A 279 -10.36 1.05 13.03
C ASN A 279 -9.68 -0.33 12.97
N VAL A 280 -8.92 -0.74 14.00
CA VAL A 280 -8.36 -2.09 14.13
C VAL A 280 -9.47 -3.14 14.15
N ILE A 281 -10.48 -2.94 14.99
CA ILE A 281 -11.63 -3.85 15.09
C ILE A 281 -12.38 -3.92 13.75
N GLY A 282 -12.65 -2.77 13.12
CA GLY A 282 -13.32 -2.70 11.83
C GLY A 282 -12.54 -3.42 10.73
N GLY A 283 -11.24 -3.16 10.61
CA GLY A 283 -10.39 -3.81 9.61
C GLY A 283 -10.34 -5.33 9.80
N TYR A 284 -10.23 -5.79 11.05
CA TYR A 284 -10.24 -7.21 11.37
C TYR A 284 -11.59 -7.88 11.06
N ILE A 285 -12.72 -7.25 11.40
CA ILE A 285 -14.06 -7.76 11.10
C ILE A 285 -14.26 -7.90 9.59
N VAL A 286 -13.93 -6.86 8.81
CA VAL A 286 -14.11 -6.91 7.35
C VAL A 286 -13.22 -7.99 6.74
N ALA A 287 -11.96 -8.12 7.19
CA ALA A 287 -11.08 -9.18 6.71
C ALA A 287 -11.62 -10.58 7.00
N ILE A 288 -12.16 -10.82 8.21
CA ILE A 288 -12.81 -12.10 8.54
C ILE A 288 -14.02 -12.35 7.64
N LEU A 289 -14.86 -11.33 7.40
CA LEU A 289 -16.00 -11.47 6.49
C LEU A 289 -15.53 -11.86 5.09
N CYS A 290 -14.48 -11.23 4.56
CA CYS A 290 -13.88 -11.63 3.28
C CYS A 290 -13.41 -13.09 3.31
N VAL A 291 -12.67 -13.51 4.33
CA VAL A 291 -12.17 -14.89 4.47
C VAL A 291 -13.31 -15.91 4.55
N LYS A 292 -14.40 -15.59 5.26
CA LYS A 292 -15.53 -16.50 5.47
C LYS A 292 -16.50 -16.54 4.30
N LEU A 293 -16.66 -15.44 3.57
CA LEU A 293 -17.58 -15.34 2.45
C LEU A 293 -16.94 -15.73 1.11
N ALA A 294 -15.63 -15.54 0.93
CA ALA A 294 -14.91 -15.87 -0.30
C ALA A 294 -15.16 -17.29 -0.85
N PRO A 295 -15.28 -18.35 -0.02
CA PRO A 295 -15.60 -19.68 -0.50
C PRO A 295 -16.93 -19.80 -1.26
N ILE A 296 -17.87 -18.85 -1.11
CA ILE A 296 -19.17 -18.87 -1.79
C ILE A 296 -19.01 -18.71 -3.31
N TRP A 297 -18.01 -17.94 -3.78
CA TRP A 297 -17.80 -17.67 -5.21
C TRP A 297 -16.44 -18.15 -5.75
N LEU A 298 -15.56 -18.68 -4.88
CA LEU A 298 -14.24 -19.22 -5.23
C LEU A 298 -14.17 -20.75 -5.16
N SER A 299 -15.30 -21.47 -5.13
CA SER A 299 -15.33 -22.93 -5.04
C SER A 299 -14.34 -23.58 -5.99
N ASP A 300 -14.37 -23.17 -7.26
CA ASP A 300 -13.59 -23.76 -8.35
C ASP A 300 -12.08 -23.60 -8.14
N VAL A 301 -11.65 -22.53 -7.45
CA VAL A 301 -10.25 -22.27 -7.12
C VAL A 301 -9.83 -23.08 -5.89
N LEU A 302 -10.68 -23.08 -4.86
CA LEU A 302 -10.40 -23.72 -3.57
C LEU A 302 -10.34 -25.25 -3.68
N HIS A 303 -11.03 -25.84 -4.66
CA HIS A 303 -10.94 -27.26 -4.97
C HIS A 303 -9.54 -27.71 -5.43
N HIS A 304 -8.71 -26.79 -5.94
CA HIS A 304 -7.33 -27.08 -6.35
C HIS A 304 -6.31 -26.89 -5.20
N ILE A 305 -6.76 -26.50 -4.01
CA ILE A 305 -5.91 -26.30 -2.82
C ILE A 305 -6.24 -27.38 -1.78
N ASP A 306 -5.44 -28.44 -1.80
CA ASP A 306 -5.65 -29.65 -0.99
C ASP A 306 -5.35 -29.44 0.49
N LYS A 307 -4.36 -28.59 0.81
CA LYS A 307 -3.92 -28.37 2.19
C LYS A 307 -4.68 -27.24 2.84
N GLU A 308 -5.31 -27.54 3.98
CA GLU A 308 -6.08 -26.57 4.77
C GLU A 308 -5.25 -25.33 5.15
N ALA A 309 -3.99 -25.50 5.57
CA ALA A 309 -3.13 -24.37 5.90
C ALA A 309 -2.82 -23.46 4.68
N GLU A 310 -2.68 -24.04 3.49
CA GLU A 310 -2.46 -23.29 2.25
C GLU A 310 -3.75 -22.58 1.80
N ARG A 311 -4.91 -23.23 2.00
CA ARG A 311 -6.24 -22.64 1.77
C ARG A 311 -6.47 -21.44 2.69
N THR A 312 -6.21 -21.59 3.99
CA THR A 312 -6.34 -20.49 4.96
C THR A 312 -5.38 -19.35 4.63
N ARG A 313 -4.13 -19.66 4.28
CA ARG A 313 -3.15 -18.66 3.80
C ARG A 313 -3.65 -17.92 2.56
N PHE A 314 -4.23 -18.64 1.60
CA PHE A 314 -4.80 -18.07 0.38
C PHE A 314 -5.94 -17.11 0.72
N LEU A 315 -6.90 -17.52 1.54
CA LEU A 315 -8.07 -16.68 1.89
C LEU A 315 -7.66 -15.39 2.60
N TRP A 316 -6.71 -15.43 3.52
CA TRP A 316 -6.20 -14.22 4.19
C TRP A 316 -5.48 -13.28 3.21
N TYR A 317 -4.72 -13.84 2.28
CA TYR A 317 -4.08 -13.05 1.23
C TYR A 317 -5.10 -12.46 0.26
N HIS A 318 -6.11 -13.24 -0.10
CA HIS A 318 -7.18 -12.80 -0.98
C HIS A 318 -8.03 -11.69 -0.33
N ALA A 319 -8.20 -11.70 1.00
CA ALA A 319 -8.82 -10.59 1.72
C ALA A 319 -8.02 -9.28 1.54
N ALA A 320 -6.69 -9.34 1.52
CA ALA A 320 -5.84 -8.18 1.20
C ALA A 320 -5.97 -7.76 -0.27
N GLU A 321 -6.09 -8.71 -1.20
CA GLU A 321 -6.34 -8.37 -2.62
C GLU A 321 -7.66 -7.64 -2.80
N ILE A 322 -8.74 -8.09 -2.15
CA ILE A 322 -10.05 -7.41 -2.18
C ILE A 322 -9.91 -5.99 -1.62
N ALA A 323 -9.18 -5.80 -0.52
CA ALA A 323 -8.86 -4.47 -0.01
C ALA A 323 -8.13 -3.62 -1.07
N GLY A 324 -7.14 -4.18 -1.77
CA GLY A 324 -6.47 -3.54 -2.91
C GLY A 324 -7.44 -3.08 -4.01
N PHE A 325 -8.43 -3.91 -4.36
CA PHE A 325 -9.47 -3.56 -5.34
C PHE A 325 -10.41 -2.43 -4.88
N THR A 326 -10.54 -2.19 -3.57
CA THR A 326 -11.32 -1.05 -3.05
C THR A 326 -10.56 0.28 -3.14
N LEU A 327 -9.23 0.26 -3.18
CA LEU A 327 -8.39 1.46 -3.18
C LEU A 327 -8.70 2.36 -4.38
N ILE A 328 -8.69 1.78 -5.59
CA ILE A 328 -8.91 2.54 -6.82
C ILE A 328 -10.30 3.22 -6.84
N PRO A 329 -11.42 2.51 -6.58
CA PRO A 329 -12.74 3.14 -6.53
C PRO A 329 -12.83 4.36 -5.62
N PHE A 330 -12.37 4.29 -4.36
CA PHE A 330 -12.53 5.44 -3.47
C PHE A 330 -11.58 6.59 -3.80
N LEU A 331 -10.35 6.28 -4.25
CA LEU A 331 -9.40 7.31 -4.69
C LEU A 331 -9.92 8.02 -5.94
N ALA A 332 -10.41 7.27 -6.92
CA ALA A 332 -11.00 7.85 -8.12
C ALA A 332 -12.26 8.66 -7.77
N TRP A 333 -13.15 8.15 -6.92
CA TRP A 333 -14.36 8.86 -6.51
C TRP A 333 -14.02 10.22 -5.88
N HIS A 334 -13.05 10.24 -4.95
CA HIS A 334 -12.66 11.46 -4.27
C HIS A 334 -11.88 12.43 -5.17
N HIS A 335 -10.83 11.94 -5.84
CA HIS A 335 -9.93 12.81 -6.61
C HIS A 335 -10.53 13.27 -7.94
N TYR A 336 -11.38 12.47 -8.57
CA TYR A 336 -11.84 12.74 -9.94
C TYR A 336 -13.34 12.99 -10.06
N PHE A 337 -14.15 12.51 -9.12
CA PHE A 337 -15.60 12.75 -9.11
C PHE A 337 -16.06 13.69 -7.99
N ASP A 338 -15.11 14.35 -7.29
CA ASP A 338 -15.36 15.34 -6.24
C ASP A 338 -16.38 14.89 -5.18
N ASP A 339 -16.30 13.62 -4.76
CA ASP A 339 -17.22 13.04 -3.77
C ASP A 339 -18.72 13.15 -4.12
N MET A 340 -19.04 13.18 -5.41
CA MET A 340 -20.41 13.40 -5.90
C MET A 340 -21.42 12.42 -5.28
N VAL A 341 -22.55 12.95 -4.82
CA VAL A 341 -23.70 12.22 -4.28
C VAL A 341 -25.02 12.81 -4.82
N PRO A 342 -26.10 12.02 -4.94
CA PRO A 342 -27.38 12.49 -5.48
C PRO A 342 -28.21 13.26 -4.44
N MET A 343 -27.56 14.00 -3.53
CA MET A 343 -28.23 14.73 -2.45
C MET A 343 -27.55 16.05 -2.14
N PRO A 344 -28.29 17.08 -1.66
CA PRO A 344 -27.72 18.40 -1.44
C PRO A 344 -26.68 18.44 -0.32
N ASP A 345 -26.92 17.71 0.78
CA ASP A 345 -25.99 17.62 1.90
C ASP A 345 -24.98 16.48 1.70
N VAL A 346 -23.85 16.84 1.08
CA VAL A 346 -22.66 16.02 0.86
C VAL A 346 -21.99 15.54 2.17
N ASP A 347 -22.32 16.15 3.30
CA ASP A 347 -21.79 15.82 4.63
C ASP A 347 -22.77 14.99 5.48
N SER A 348 -23.95 14.67 4.96
CA SER A 348 -24.95 13.85 5.67
C SER A 348 -24.48 12.41 5.90
N TRP A 349 -25.06 11.74 6.90
CA TRP A 349 -24.86 10.29 7.11
C TRP A 349 -25.37 9.44 5.94
N ALA A 350 -26.37 9.92 5.22
CA ALA A 350 -26.86 9.26 4.03
C ALA A 350 -25.83 9.36 2.87
N ALA A 351 -25.17 10.52 2.70
CA ALA A 351 -24.06 10.68 1.75
C ALA A 351 -22.84 9.82 2.11
N PHE A 352 -22.57 9.63 3.41
CA PHE A 352 -21.58 8.67 3.89
C PHE A 352 -21.92 7.25 3.42
N TRP A 353 -23.12 6.75 3.70
CA TRP A 353 -23.51 5.40 3.30
C TRP A 353 -23.56 5.21 1.79
N PHE A 354 -24.07 6.20 1.05
CA PHE A 354 -24.08 6.16 -0.41
C PHE A 354 -22.68 5.95 -0.99
N ARG A 355 -21.69 6.72 -0.53
CA ARG A 355 -20.30 6.56 -0.98
C ARG A 355 -19.69 5.24 -0.52
N THR A 356 -19.97 4.80 0.71
CA THR A 356 -19.52 3.47 1.20
C THR A 356 -20.01 2.36 0.30
N PHE A 357 -21.32 2.28 0.04
CA PHE A 357 -21.89 1.26 -0.83
C PHE A 357 -21.43 1.41 -2.28
N GLY A 358 -21.33 2.65 -2.78
CA GLY A 358 -20.82 2.94 -4.12
C GLY A 358 -19.39 2.41 -4.32
N VAL A 359 -18.49 2.65 -3.37
CA VAL A 359 -17.11 2.12 -3.40
C VAL A 359 -17.12 0.59 -3.40
N MET A 360 -17.97 -0.06 -2.59
CA MET A 360 -18.05 -1.53 -2.55
C MET A 360 -18.59 -2.12 -3.86
N VAL A 361 -19.57 -1.49 -4.50
CA VAL A 361 -20.09 -1.91 -5.81
C VAL A 361 -19.01 -1.76 -6.89
N LEU A 362 -18.31 -0.62 -6.92
CA LEU A 362 -17.23 -0.38 -7.87
C LEU A 362 -16.02 -1.32 -7.63
N CYS A 363 -15.73 -1.66 -6.37
CA CYS A 363 -14.74 -2.69 -6.02
C CYS A 363 -15.13 -4.03 -6.62
N ALA A 364 -16.40 -4.45 -6.48
CA ALA A 364 -16.88 -5.71 -7.05
C ALA A 364 -16.79 -5.71 -8.58
N ILE A 365 -17.13 -4.59 -9.24
CA ILE A 365 -17.00 -4.45 -10.70
C ILE A 365 -15.53 -4.54 -11.12
N ASN A 366 -14.63 -3.84 -10.44
CA ASN A 366 -13.19 -3.87 -10.71
C ASN A 366 -12.61 -5.29 -10.52
N TYR A 367 -12.96 -5.96 -9.42
CA TYR A 367 -12.59 -7.34 -9.14
C TYR A 367 -13.08 -8.29 -10.23
N VAL A 368 -14.35 -8.16 -10.64
CA VAL A 368 -14.95 -9.00 -11.69
C VAL A 368 -14.26 -8.78 -13.03
N PHE A 369 -14.01 -7.52 -13.40
CA PHE A 369 -13.27 -7.19 -14.62
C PHE A 369 -11.85 -7.78 -14.60
N PHE A 370 -11.15 -7.68 -13.47
CA PHE A 370 -9.79 -8.21 -13.32
C PHE A 370 -9.74 -9.74 -13.49
N TYR A 371 -10.53 -10.47 -12.70
CA TYR A 371 -10.45 -11.93 -12.60
C TYR A 371 -11.32 -12.68 -13.61
N TYR A 372 -12.53 -12.19 -13.89
CA TYR A 372 -13.48 -12.87 -14.78
C TYR A 372 -13.50 -12.25 -16.18
N GLY A 373 -13.31 -10.93 -16.28
CA GLY A 373 -13.05 -10.22 -17.55
C GLY A 373 -11.65 -10.48 -18.12
N ASN A 374 -10.81 -11.22 -17.38
CA ASN A 374 -9.50 -11.69 -17.82
C ASN A 374 -8.45 -10.58 -18.06
N TRP A 375 -8.67 -9.38 -17.51
CA TRP A 375 -7.74 -8.25 -17.68
C TRP A 375 -6.32 -8.59 -17.22
N GLY A 376 -6.16 -9.38 -16.16
CA GLY A 376 -4.83 -9.83 -15.72
C GLY A 376 -4.04 -10.55 -16.83
N HIS A 377 -4.70 -11.37 -17.65
CA HIS A 377 -4.03 -12.06 -18.76
C HIS A 377 -3.79 -11.15 -19.96
N TRP A 378 -4.86 -10.61 -20.56
CA TRP A 378 -4.73 -9.90 -21.83
C TRP A 378 -4.19 -8.48 -21.65
N GLY A 379 -4.62 -7.80 -20.59
CA GLY A 379 -4.16 -6.47 -20.22
C GLY A 379 -2.73 -6.49 -19.68
N LEU A 380 -2.42 -7.37 -18.72
CA LEU A 380 -1.12 -7.31 -18.01
C LEU A 380 -0.08 -8.36 -18.43
N GLY A 381 -0.44 -9.30 -19.30
CA GLY A 381 0.48 -10.30 -19.85
C GLY A 381 0.70 -11.51 -18.95
N ASN A 382 -0.16 -11.73 -17.95
CA ASN A 382 0.02 -12.82 -17.00
C ASN A 382 -0.40 -14.15 -17.61
N HIS A 383 0.56 -14.94 -18.07
CA HIS A 383 0.33 -16.20 -18.78
C HIS A 383 -0.09 -17.38 -17.88
N HIS A 384 -0.05 -17.24 -16.54
CA HIS A 384 -0.39 -18.31 -15.58
C HIS A 384 -1.89 -18.37 -15.22
N TRP A 385 -2.76 -18.29 -16.23
CA TRP A 385 -4.20 -18.15 -16.05
C TRP A 385 -4.92 -19.42 -15.57
N ASP A 386 -4.25 -20.57 -15.52
CA ASP A 386 -4.79 -21.79 -14.91
C ASP A 386 -4.85 -21.68 -13.36
N HIS A 387 -4.17 -20.70 -12.77
CA HIS A 387 -4.13 -20.42 -11.32
C HIS A 387 -4.37 -18.93 -11.00
N LYS A 388 -5.39 -18.33 -11.64
CA LYS A 388 -5.72 -16.89 -11.67
C LYS A 388 -5.59 -16.11 -10.36
N PHE A 389 -5.80 -16.77 -9.22
CA PHE A 389 -5.86 -16.14 -7.91
C PHE A 389 -4.58 -16.33 -7.07
N VAL A 390 -3.61 -17.12 -7.52
CA VAL A 390 -2.54 -17.65 -6.64
C VAL A 390 -1.30 -16.75 -6.60
N HIS A 391 -1.12 -15.86 -7.59
CA HIS A 391 0.16 -15.17 -7.81
C HIS A 391 0.27 -13.72 -7.31
N GLY A 392 -0.78 -13.16 -6.68
CA GLY A 392 -0.69 -11.83 -6.05
C GLY A 392 -0.50 -10.66 -7.00
N GLU A 393 -0.67 -10.92 -8.30
CA GLU A 393 -0.46 -9.97 -9.38
C GLU A 393 -1.49 -8.84 -9.35
N SER A 394 -2.67 -9.12 -8.78
CA SER A 394 -3.76 -8.16 -8.63
C SER A 394 -3.37 -6.99 -7.72
N LEU A 395 -2.73 -7.27 -6.58
CA LEU A 395 -2.33 -6.23 -5.63
C LEU A 395 -1.23 -5.34 -6.22
N ILE A 396 -0.29 -5.94 -6.96
CA ILE A 396 0.82 -5.24 -7.61
C ILE A 396 0.29 -4.28 -8.69
N TRP A 397 -0.65 -4.76 -9.51
CA TRP A 397 -1.33 -3.90 -10.49
C TRP A 397 -2.08 -2.75 -9.82
N ASN A 398 -2.85 -3.03 -8.75
CA ASN A 398 -3.58 -1.98 -8.04
C ASN A 398 -2.62 -0.92 -7.48
N PHE A 399 -1.51 -1.30 -6.85
CA PHE A 399 -0.50 -0.35 -6.37
C PHE A 399 0.14 0.45 -7.51
N TRP A 400 0.45 -0.21 -8.64
CA TRP A 400 0.99 0.48 -9.80
C TRP A 400 0.01 1.51 -10.37
N TRP A 401 -1.27 1.14 -10.50
CA TRP A 401 -2.30 2.01 -11.04
C TRP A 401 -2.60 3.20 -10.13
N ILE A 402 -2.48 3.04 -8.81
CA ILE A 402 -2.65 4.11 -7.83
C ILE A 402 -1.58 5.21 -7.98
N ILE A 403 -0.32 4.88 -8.25
CA ILE A 403 0.78 5.86 -8.30
C ILE A 403 0.49 7.05 -9.23
N PRO A 404 0.18 6.88 -10.52
CA PRO A 404 -0.11 8.01 -11.39
C PRO A 404 -1.37 8.77 -10.98
N LEU A 405 -2.38 8.11 -10.40
CA LEU A 405 -3.59 8.76 -9.88
C LEU A 405 -3.23 9.67 -8.69
N LEU A 406 -2.46 9.15 -7.73
CA LEU A 406 -2.01 9.91 -6.56
C LEU A 406 -1.06 11.04 -6.94
N TRP A 407 -0.12 10.81 -7.87
CA TRP A 407 0.82 11.89 -8.25
C TRP A 407 0.06 13.01 -8.93
N ASN A 408 -0.96 12.67 -9.72
CA ASN A 408 -1.80 13.69 -10.29
C ASN A 408 -2.44 14.59 -9.23
N GLU A 409 -2.96 14.00 -8.16
CA GLU A 409 -3.52 14.75 -7.04
C GLU A 409 -2.43 15.50 -6.26
N TRP A 410 -1.53 14.75 -5.65
CA TRP A 410 -0.58 15.22 -4.65
C TRP A 410 0.43 16.18 -5.29
N PHE A 411 1.04 15.77 -6.40
CA PHE A 411 2.15 16.51 -6.99
C PHE A 411 1.70 17.50 -8.06
N PHE A 412 0.73 17.11 -8.89
CA PHE A 412 0.23 17.92 -10.02
C PHE A 412 -1.03 18.74 -9.72
N HIS A 413 -1.61 18.68 -8.51
CA HIS A 413 -2.86 19.38 -8.17
C HIS A 413 -3.98 19.18 -9.21
N LYS A 414 -4.18 17.93 -9.64
CA LYS A 414 -5.16 17.52 -10.66
C LYS A 414 -4.95 18.14 -12.05
N TRP A 415 -3.80 18.76 -12.32
CA TRP A 415 -3.49 19.29 -13.66
C TRP A 415 -3.40 18.15 -14.71
N PRO A 416 -3.87 18.34 -15.95
CA PRO A 416 -4.51 19.52 -16.52
C PRO A 416 -6.04 19.55 -16.38
N PHE A 417 -6.63 18.56 -15.70
CA PHE A 417 -8.07 18.30 -15.68
C PHE A 417 -8.86 19.27 -14.80
N TYR A 418 -8.19 19.94 -13.87
CA TYR A 418 -8.75 21.01 -13.05
C TYR A 418 -8.05 22.34 -13.32
N THR A 419 -8.78 23.43 -13.11
CA THR A 419 -8.29 24.81 -13.26
C THR A 419 -8.60 25.60 -12.00
N HIS A 420 -7.75 26.57 -11.67
CA HIS A 420 -8.09 27.59 -10.68
C HIS A 420 -9.01 28.63 -11.30
N ASP A 421 -9.94 29.19 -10.53
CA ASP A 421 -10.67 30.37 -10.96
C ASP A 421 -9.68 31.51 -11.26
N GLU A 422 -9.65 31.97 -12.51
CA GLU A 422 -9.07 33.27 -12.86
C GLU A 422 -10.02 34.34 -12.31
N HIS A 423 -9.58 35.09 -11.30
CA HIS A 423 -10.23 36.35 -10.93
C HIS A 423 -9.54 37.50 -11.66
#